data_AF-A0A1G5VPR6-F1
#
_entry.id   AF-A0A1G5VPR6-F1
#
_cell.length_a   1.000
_cell.length_b   1.000
_cell.length_c   1.000
_cell.angle_alpha   90.00
_cell.angle_beta   90.00
_cell.angle_gamma   90.00
#
_symmetry.space_group_name_H-M   'P 1'
#
loop_
_entity.id
_entity.type
_entity.pdbx_description
1 polymer ?
#
loop_
_entity_poly.entity_id
_entity_poly.type
_entity_poly.pdbx_seq_one_letter_code
_entity_poly.pdbx_strand_id
1 'polypeptide(L)'
;MKIASSFNKDINLFENKLSAPHTNQVQKPQASKDVELNISNEGLDELRKSAQKLMPDIDTSKEVLWTVENTNEVEFEHYMTMRHLCSEKYESIRKNENREEDINDVMKSIMETYETLYLNIVDAHKDGDREANYKLSGKEHISLEKDLDGLNKAYNRFLSDLQGYITCLQSNKQFSTSGMRGEIDSYFRRMGLPEPQFSKAHIQDYDPSYNYFDKSYNDSVNSIMIDARNSFLGMVHSSNYSKGMGLSHLIKLMNSNVKFIEGTKKLFS
;
A
#
# COMPACT_ATOMS: atom_id res chain seq x y z
N MET A 1 20.48 48.59 4.62
CA MET A 1 19.46 47.62 5.05
C MET A 1 19.87 46.28 4.46
N LYS A 2 20.43 45.39 5.29
CA LYS A 2 21.00 44.10 4.86
C LYS A 2 19.91 43.04 4.86
N ILE A 3 19.78 42.29 3.77
CA ILE A 3 19.05 41.03 3.73
C ILE A 3 20.10 39.97 3.42
N ALA A 4 20.33 39.07 4.37
CA ALA A 4 21.19 37.91 4.23
C ALA A 4 20.43 36.69 4.76
N SER A 5 20.44 35.64 3.93
CA SER A 5 20.36 34.18 4.16
C SER A 5 19.34 33.64 5.19
N SER A 6 18.64 32.54 4.94
CA SER A 6 19.18 31.25 4.51
C SER A 6 18.02 30.30 4.15
N PHE A 7 18.09 29.69 2.95
CA PHE A 7 17.37 28.46 2.64
C PHE A 7 18.35 27.30 2.86
N ASN A 8 18.50 26.88 4.12
CA ASN A 8 18.90 25.51 4.45
C ASN A 8 17.68 24.90 5.13
N LYS A 9 16.90 24.13 4.38
CA LYS A 9 15.95 23.19 4.96
C LYS A 9 16.46 21.81 4.64
N ASP A 10 17.13 21.22 5.62
CA ASP A 10 17.25 19.78 5.73
C ASP A 10 15.84 19.20 5.62
N ILE A 11 15.55 18.48 4.52
CA ILE A 11 14.30 17.75 4.36
C ILE A 11 14.43 16.48 5.21
N ASN A 12 14.20 16.62 6.51
CA ASN A 12 14.02 15.50 7.42
C ASN A 12 12.54 15.10 7.40
N LEU A 13 12.21 14.05 6.63
CA LEU A 13 10.83 13.55 6.46
C LEU A 13 10.27 12.76 7.67
N PHE A 14 11.00 12.69 8.80
CA PHE A 14 10.62 11.88 9.96
C PHE A 14 10.34 12.66 11.26
N GLU A 15 10.25 13.98 11.25
CA GLU A 15 9.77 14.71 12.42
C GLU A 15 8.35 15.27 12.20
N ASN A 16 7.34 14.48 12.56
CA ASN A 16 6.05 15.04 12.92
C ASN A 16 5.49 14.33 14.15
N LYS A 17 5.45 15.09 15.26
CA LYS A 17 4.71 14.77 16.48
C LYS A 17 3.24 14.59 16.14
N LEU A 18 2.66 13.45 16.51
CA LEU A 18 1.22 13.24 16.51
C LEU A 18 0.57 14.22 17.48
N SER A 19 -0.14 15.21 16.94
CA SER A 19 -1.21 15.89 17.65
C SER A 19 -2.19 16.47 16.65
N ALA A 20 -3.35 15.82 16.51
CA ALA A 20 -4.54 16.40 15.92
C ALA A 20 -5.73 16.21 16.90
N PRO A 21 -6.66 17.19 16.97
CA PRO A 21 -7.76 17.21 17.94
C PRO A 21 -8.92 16.30 17.49
N HIS A 22 -9.51 15.59 18.44
CA HIS A 22 -10.68 14.73 18.21
C HIS A 22 -12.00 15.50 18.37
N THR A 23 -12.85 15.45 17.35
CA THR A 23 -14.30 15.72 17.47
C THR A 23 -15.08 14.83 16.51
N ASN A 24 -15.53 13.66 16.96
CA ASN A 24 -16.95 13.36 17.17
C ASN A 24 -17.17 11.92 17.63
N GLN A 25 -18.23 11.75 18.40
CA GLN A 25 -18.46 10.73 19.40
C GLN A 25 -18.79 9.37 18.79
N VAL A 26 -17.91 8.39 19.03
CA VAL A 26 -18.29 6.97 19.08
C VAL A 26 -18.55 6.64 20.54
N GLN A 27 -19.71 6.05 20.84
CA GLN A 27 -20.04 5.56 22.18
C GLN A 27 -18.92 4.63 22.66
N LYS A 28 -18.32 4.98 23.80
CA LYS A 28 -17.30 4.16 24.48
C LYS A 28 -17.86 2.74 24.67
N PRO A 29 -17.10 1.69 24.32
CA PRO A 29 -17.33 0.38 24.90
C PRO A 29 -17.33 0.55 26.42
N GLN A 30 -18.40 0.09 27.05
CA GLN A 30 -18.52 0.04 28.50
C GLN A 30 -17.27 -0.65 29.05
N ALA A 31 -16.54 0.04 29.93
CA ALA A 31 -15.22 -0.37 30.41
C ALA A 31 -15.23 -1.86 30.79
N SER A 32 -14.64 -2.70 29.94
CA SER A 32 -14.17 -4.00 30.40
C SER A 32 -13.19 -3.69 31.51
N LYS A 33 -13.42 -4.19 32.73
CA LYS A 33 -12.42 -4.15 33.80
C LYS A 33 -11.08 -4.51 33.16
N ASP A 34 -10.10 -3.63 33.26
CA ASP A 34 -8.74 -3.91 32.84
C ASP A 34 -8.29 -5.13 33.65
N VAL A 35 -8.41 -6.32 33.05
CA VAL A 35 -7.80 -7.52 33.58
C VAL A 35 -6.34 -7.38 33.22
N GLU A 36 -5.53 -7.04 34.20
CA GLU A 36 -4.08 -7.02 34.06
C GLU A 36 -3.61 -8.46 33.81
N LEU A 37 -3.49 -8.81 32.52
CA LEU A 37 -3.00 -10.10 32.08
C LEU A 37 -1.48 -10.14 32.25
N ASN A 38 -1.04 -10.55 33.44
CA ASN A 38 0.37 -10.82 33.70
C ASN A 38 0.73 -12.22 33.17
N ILE A 39 1.30 -12.26 31.97
CA ILE A 39 1.92 -13.48 31.43
C ILE A 39 3.26 -13.66 32.15
N SER A 40 3.49 -14.83 32.75
CA SER A 40 4.78 -15.09 33.41
C SER A 40 5.91 -15.15 32.38
N ASN A 41 7.14 -14.93 32.84
CA ASN A 41 8.32 -15.07 31.99
C ASN A 41 8.41 -16.49 31.40
N GLU A 42 8.02 -17.52 32.16
CA GLU A 42 7.94 -18.89 31.62
C GLU A 42 6.89 -19.02 30.52
N GLY A 43 5.72 -18.40 30.68
CA GLY A 43 4.66 -18.40 29.65
C GLY A 43 5.08 -17.68 28.37
N LEU A 44 5.83 -16.58 28.48
CA LEU A 44 6.44 -15.90 27.33
C LEU A 44 7.49 -16.77 26.64
N ASP A 45 8.29 -17.52 27.40
CA ASP A 45 9.30 -18.42 26.85
C ASP A 45 8.67 -19.64 26.15
N GLU A 46 7.58 -20.20 26.69
CA GLU A 46 6.82 -21.25 26.00
C GLU A 46 6.14 -20.74 24.73
N LEU A 47 5.62 -19.51 24.75
CA LEU A 47 5.07 -18.86 23.56
C LEU A 47 6.16 -18.66 22.49
N ARG A 48 7.37 -18.22 22.87
CA ARG A 48 8.51 -18.08 21.96
C ARG A 48 8.91 -19.42 21.34
N LYS A 49 9.01 -20.49 22.15
CA LYS A 49 9.33 -21.84 21.68
C LYS A 49 8.25 -22.38 20.73
N SER A 50 6.99 -22.11 21.02
CA SER A 50 5.86 -22.54 20.19
C SER A 50 5.80 -21.76 18.87
N ALA A 51 6.07 -20.45 18.91
CA ALA A 51 6.20 -19.62 17.71
C ALA A 51 7.37 -20.09 16.83
N GLN A 52 8.53 -20.39 17.42
CA GLN A 52 9.69 -20.94 16.68
C GLN A 52 9.38 -22.27 15.98
N LYS A 53 8.53 -23.13 16.55
CA LYS A 53 8.08 -24.38 15.89
C LYS A 53 7.13 -24.15 14.71
N LEU A 54 6.45 -23.00 14.68
CA LEU A 54 5.52 -22.60 13.61
C LEU A 54 6.23 -21.76 12.53
N MET A 55 7.41 -21.22 12.84
CA MET A 55 8.24 -20.55 11.85
C MET A 55 8.84 -21.61 10.91
N PRO A 56 8.89 -21.34 9.59
CA PRO A 56 9.59 -22.22 8.66
C PRO A 56 11.06 -22.36 9.06
N ASP A 57 11.66 -23.54 8.85
CA ASP A 57 13.09 -23.75 9.04
C ASP A 57 13.86 -22.77 8.15
N ILE A 58 14.42 -21.73 8.78
CA ILE A 58 15.33 -20.80 8.12
C ILE A 58 16.70 -21.48 8.14
N ASP A 59 17.24 -21.76 6.96
CA ASP A 59 18.61 -22.25 6.80
C ASP A 59 19.60 -21.20 7.34
N THR A 60 19.99 -21.34 8.61
CA THR A 60 20.96 -20.49 9.29
C THR A 60 22.41 -20.80 8.89
N SER A 61 22.65 -21.83 8.07
CA SER A 61 24.00 -22.15 7.58
C SER A 61 24.52 -21.11 6.58
N LYS A 62 23.63 -20.27 6.06
CA LYS A 62 23.97 -19.01 5.39
C LYS A 62 23.79 -17.87 6.38
N GLU A 63 24.81 -17.61 7.18
CA GLU A 63 24.95 -16.29 7.81
C GLU A 63 25.00 -15.25 6.69
N VAL A 64 23.84 -14.69 6.33
CA VAL A 64 23.79 -13.45 5.56
C VAL A 64 24.32 -12.40 6.51
N LEU A 65 25.61 -12.09 6.41
CA LEU A 65 26.15 -10.91 7.06
C LEU A 65 25.36 -9.72 6.51
N TRP A 66 24.52 -9.13 7.36
CA TRP A 66 23.84 -7.87 7.08
C TRP A 66 24.89 -6.77 7.07
N THR A 67 25.58 -6.62 5.94
CA THR A 67 26.47 -5.49 5.71
C THR A 67 25.62 -4.26 5.36
N VAL A 68 26.13 -3.07 5.67
CA VAL A 68 25.54 -1.78 5.28
C VAL A 68 25.23 -1.74 3.76
N GLU A 69 26.07 -2.41 2.97
CA GLU A 69 25.95 -2.56 1.52
C GLU A 69 24.72 -3.37 1.08
N ASN A 70 24.13 -4.19 1.96
CA ASN A 70 22.96 -5.05 1.69
C ASN A 70 21.65 -4.49 2.24
N THR A 71 21.62 -3.23 2.70
CA THR A 71 20.40 -2.64 3.25
C THR A 71 19.43 -2.20 2.15
N ASN A 72 18.13 -2.26 2.44
CA ASN A 72 17.07 -1.76 1.56
C ASN A 72 16.58 -0.37 2.00
N GLU A 73 17.40 0.43 2.68
CA GLU A 73 16.97 1.69 3.29
C GLU A 73 16.45 2.71 2.27
N VAL A 74 17.06 2.78 1.07
CA VAL A 74 16.58 3.62 -0.04
C VAL A 74 15.20 3.16 -0.53
N GLU A 75 15.03 1.85 -0.77
CA GLU A 75 13.73 1.28 -1.14
C GLU A 75 12.69 1.55 -0.05
N PHE A 76 13.05 1.36 1.22
CA PHE A 76 12.15 1.51 2.35
C PHE A 76 11.71 2.97 2.55
N GLU A 77 12.63 3.92 2.41
CA GLU A 77 12.33 5.37 2.42
C GLU A 77 11.28 5.70 1.35
N HIS A 78 11.50 5.25 0.11
CA HIS A 78 10.57 5.48 -1.00
C HIS A 78 9.25 4.76 -0.79
N TYR A 79 9.27 3.53 -0.30
CA TYR A 79 8.06 2.75 -0.01
C TYR A 79 7.20 3.44 1.06
N MET A 80 7.79 3.91 2.15
CA MET A 80 7.05 4.60 3.20
C MET A 80 6.49 5.93 2.72
N THR A 81 7.27 6.70 1.97
CA THR A 81 6.81 7.94 1.35
C THR A 81 5.66 7.68 0.36
N MET A 82 5.81 6.67 -0.49
CA MET A 82 4.76 6.25 -1.44
C MET A 82 3.48 5.89 -0.70
N ARG A 83 3.56 5.16 0.41
CA ARG A 83 2.40 4.76 1.21
C ARG A 83 1.62 5.94 1.75
N HIS A 84 2.34 6.91 2.30
CA HIS A 84 1.74 8.12 2.83
C HIS A 84 1.04 8.93 1.72
N LEU A 85 1.77 9.27 0.65
CA LEU A 85 1.25 10.09 -0.45
C LEU A 85 0.11 9.40 -1.20
N CYS A 86 0.22 8.10 -1.45
CA CYS A 86 -0.82 7.32 -2.11
C CYS A 86 -2.11 7.35 -1.29
N SER A 87 -2.02 7.19 0.04
CA SER A 87 -3.18 7.27 0.93
C SER A 87 -3.81 8.66 0.91
N GLU A 88 -3.01 9.73 0.95
CA GLU A 88 -3.53 11.11 0.90
C GLU A 88 -4.23 11.40 -0.42
N LYS A 89 -3.64 11.01 -1.55
CA LYS A 89 -4.22 11.18 -2.88
C LYS A 89 -5.53 10.39 -3.02
N TYR A 90 -5.54 9.14 -2.58
CA TYR A 90 -6.73 8.31 -2.60
C TYR A 90 -7.88 8.93 -1.79
N GLU A 91 -7.60 9.35 -0.55
CA GLU A 91 -8.59 10.02 0.29
C GLU A 91 -9.09 11.35 -0.30
N SER A 92 -8.21 12.09 -0.99
CA SER A 92 -8.57 13.32 -1.70
C SER A 92 -9.55 13.03 -2.84
N ILE A 93 -9.29 12.00 -3.67
CA ILE A 93 -10.19 11.59 -4.74
C ILE A 93 -11.55 11.19 -4.18
N ARG A 94 -11.55 10.33 -3.14
CA ARG A 94 -12.79 9.84 -2.51
C ARG A 94 -13.66 10.95 -1.94
N LYS A 95 -13.06 11.89 -1.20
CA LYS A 95 -13.80 13.01 -0.60
C LYS A 95 -14.36 13.96 -1.63
N ASN A 96 -13.61 14.23 -2.70
CA ASN A 96 -14.04 15.14 -3.76
C ASN A 96 -15.19 14.57 -4.59
N GLU A 97 -15.18 13.25 -4.83
CA GLU A 97 -16.16 12.58 -5.69
C GLU A 97 -17.30 11.88 -4.92
N ASN A 98 -17.24 11.90 -3.58
CA ASN A 98 -18.23 11.30 -2.66
C ASN A 98 -18.66 9.89 -3.06
N ARG A 99 -17.67 9.01 -3.29
CA ARG A 99 -17.90 7.63 -3.76
C ARG A 99 -17.18 6.56 -2.95
N GLU A 100 -17.66 5.33 -3.10
CA GLU A 100 -17.11 4.14 -2.47
C GLU A 100 -15.73 3.77 -3.05
N GLU A 101 -15.09 2.77 -2.43
CA GLU A 101 -13.75 2.31 -2.81
C GLU A 101 -13.73 1.76 -4.24
N ASP A 102 -12.72 2.14 -5.02
CA ASP A 102 -12.58 1.75 -6.42
C ASP A 102 -11.10 1.50 -6.76
N ILE A 103 -10.82 0.37 -7.41
CA ILE A 103 -9.48 0.03 -7.91
C ILE A 103 -8.94 1.09 -8.85
N ASN A 104 -9.81 1.76 -9.62
CA ASN A 104 -9.37 2.84 -10.51
C ASN A 104 -8.63 3.93 -9.74
N ASP A 105 -9.09 4.29 -8.55
CA ASP A 105 -8.51 5.39 -7.78
C ASP A 105 -7.23 4.99 -7.07
N VAL A 106 -7.15 3.73 -6.64
CA VAL A 106 -5.91 3.15 -6.11
C VAL A 106 -4.83 3.13 -7.19
N MET A 107 -5.16 2.71 -8.42
CA MET A 107 -4.20 2.71 -9.53
C MET A 107 -3.73 4.13 -9.89
N LYS A 108 -4.67 5.09 -9.98
CA LYS A 108 -4.35 6.51 -10.24
C LYS A 108 -3.45 7.08 -9.15
N SER A 109 -3.77 6.85 -7.88
CA SER A 109 -3.00 7.39 -6.75
C SER A 109 -1.59 6.81 -6.68
N ILE A 110 -1.40 5.51 -6.96
CA ILE A 110 -0.08 4.88 -7.06
C ILE A 110 0.74 5.53 -8.20
N MET A 111 0.16 5.65 -9.39
CA MET A 111 0.87 6.20 -10.55
C MET A 111 1.24 7.67 -10.36
N GLU A 112 0.31 8.49 -9.86
CA GLU A 112 0.57 9.91 -9.60
C GLU A 112 1.61 10.11 -8.48
N THR A 113 1.64 9.22 -7.50
CA THR A 113 2.66 9.20 -6.45
C THR A 113 4.04 8.87 -7.01
N TYR A 114 4.13 7.82 -7.83
CA TYR A 114 5.39 7.44 -8.48
C TYR A 114 5.93 8.58 -9.36
N GLU A 115 5.08 9.17 -10.19
CA GLU A 115 5.46 10.30 -11.04
C GLU A 115 5.96 11.49 -10.22
N THR A 116 5.25 11.82 -9.12
CA THR A 116 5.65 12.92 -8.23
C THR A 116 7.00 12.65 -7.58
N LEU A 117 7.23 11.44 -7.05
CA LEU A 117 8.48 11.09 -6.41
C LEU A 117 9.65 11.04 -7.39
N TYR A 118 9.44 10.50 -8.59
CA TYR A 118 10.46 10.51 -9.63
C TYR A 118 10.94 11.93 -9.95
N LEU A 119 10.00 12.85 -10.17
CA LEU A 119 10.33 14.24 -10.47
C LEU A 119 11.04 14.93 -9.30
N ASN A 120 10.61 14.66 -8.06
CA ASN A 120 11.25 15.21 -6.87
C ASN A 120 12.68 14.67 -6.67
N ILE A 121 12.92 13.38 -6.96
CA ILE A 121 14.26 12.79 -6.93
C ILE A 121 15.14 13.46 -7.98
N VAL A 122 14.70 13.55 -9.23
CA VAL A 122 15.48 14.22 -10.29
C VAL A 122 15.78 15.69 -9.92
N ASP A 123 14.83 16.39 -9.31
CA ASP A 123 15.01 17.75 -8.83
C ASP A 123 16.05 17.85 -7.69
N ALA A 124 15.99 16.93 -6.72
CA ALA A 124 16.93 16.88 -5.59
C ALA A 124 18.38 16.59 -6.01
N HIS A 125 18.58 15.96 -7.18
CA HIS A 125 19.91 15.65 -7.71
C HIS A 125 20.42 16.66 -8.75
N LYS A 126 19.78 17.83 -8.89
CA LYS A 126 20.23 18.88 -9.83
C LYS A 126 21.65 19.36 -9.57
N ASP A 127 22.05 19.38 -8.30
CA ASP A 127 23.37 19.85 -7.85
C ASP A 127 24.35 18.69 -7.56
N GLY A 128 24.00 17.45 -7.95
CA GLY A 128 24.79 16.24 -7.72
C GLY A 128 24.10 15.26 -6.77
N ASP A 129 24.89 14.35 -6.19
CA ASP A 129 24.38 13.31 -5.29
C ASP A 129 23.73 13.92 -4.04
N ARG A 130 22.52 13.46 -3.72
CA ARG A 130 21.82 13.92 -2.51
C ARG A 130 22.47 13.35 -1.26
N GLU A 131 22.57 14.16 -0.20
CA GLU A 131 22.88 13.65 1.14
C GLU A 131 21.64 12.98 1.74
N ALA A 132 21.81 11.79 2.30
CA ALA A 132 20.80 11.06 3.05
C ALA A 132 21.38 10.63 4.39
N ASN A 133 20.55 10.56 5.42
CA ASN A 133 20.94 10.07 6.72
C ASN A 133 20.02 8.93 7.14
N TYR A 134 20.53 7.72 7.02
CA TYR A 134 19.80 6.50 7.35
C TYR A 134 20.12 5.98 8.74
N LYS A 135 19.21 5.17 9.28
CA LYS A 135 19.33 4.66 10.65
C LYS A 135 20.44 3.62 10.77
N LEU A 136 20.62 2.78 9.75
CA LEU A 136 21.62 1.71 9.72
C LEU A 136 22.90 2.17 9.05
N SER A 137 22.79 2.78 7.87
CA SER A 137 23.94 3.18 7.05
C SER A 137 24.55 4.52 7.46
N GLY A 138 23.83 5.33 8.25
CA GLY A 138 24.26 6.68 8.64
C GLY A 138 24.21 7.66 7.47
N LYS A 139 25.11 8.64 7.47
CA LYS A 139 25.21 9.65 6.41
C LYS A 139 25.84 9.06 5.15
N GLU A 140 25.13 9.15 4.04
CA GLU A 140 25.60 8.74 2.72
C GLU A 140 25.29 9.81 1.67
N HIS A 141 26.10 9.84 0.61
CA HIS A 141 25.74 10.50 -0.64
C HIS A 141 25.19 9.46 -1.59
N ILE A 142 23.95 9.65 -2.04
CA ILE A 142 23.24 8.71 -2.91
C ILE A 142 23.28 9.26 -4.31
N SER A 143 23.73 8.46 -5.27
CA SER A 143 23.66 8.81 -6.69
C SER A 143 22.23 8.76 -7.21
N LEU A 144 21.95 9.55 -8.26
CA LEU A 144 20.63 9.55 -8.91
C LEU A 144 20.20 8.14 -9.33
N GLU A 145 21.15 7.34 -9.81
CA GLU A 145 20.91 5.94 -10.20
C GLU A 145 20.46 5.07 -9.02
N LYS A 146 21.19 5.12 -7.89
CA LYS A 146 20.86 4.36 -6.67
C LYS A 146 19.48 4.78 -6.13
N ASP A 147 19.18 6.08 -6.20
CA ASP A 147 17.93 6.63 -5.69
C ASP A 147 16.72 6.20 -6.54
N LEU A 148 16.84 6.30 -7.87
CA LEU A 148 15.80 5.85 -8.80
C LEU A 148 15.62 4.33 -8.80
N ASP A 149 16.69 3.55 -8.61
CA ASP A 149 16.58 2.10 -8.41
C ASP A 149 15.81 1.76 -7.13
N GLY A 150 16.08 2.48 -6.03
CA GLY A 150 15.30 2.37 -4.80
C GLY A 150 13.81 2.68 -5.01
N LEU A 151 13.49 3.75 -5.75
CA LEU A 151 12.11 4.09 -6.09
C LEU A 151 11.46 2.98 -6.96
N ASN A 152 12.18 2.39 -7.89
CA ASN A 152 11.67 1.30 -8.73
C ASN A 152 11.37 0.04 -7.92
N LYS A 153 12.23 -0.32 -6.98
CA LYS A 153 11.98 -1.42 -6.04
C LYS A 153 10.76 -1.13 -5.16
N ALA A 154 10.65 0.08 -4.63
CA ALA A 154 9.50 0.51 -3.85
C ALA A 154 8.18 0.40 -4.66
N TYR A 155 8.20 0.83 -5.92
CA TYR A 155 7.06 0.70 -6.81
C TYR A 155 6.66 -0.76 -7.05
N ASN A 156 7.62 -1.66 -7.31
CA ASN A 156 7.33 -3.09 -7.48
C ASN A 156 6.72 -3.71 -6.21
N ARG A 157 7.13 -3.24 -5.02
CA ARG A 157 6.52 -3.62 -3.76
C ARG A 157 5.07 -3.11 -3.65
N PHE A 158 4.82 -1.87 -4.07
CA PHE A 158 3.46 -1.34 -4.19
C PHE A 158 2.56 -2.13 -5.15
N LEU A 159 3.11 -2.62 -6.26
CA LEU A 159 2.35 -3.49 -7.15
C LEU A 159 1.97 -4.80 -6.46
N SER A 160 2.90 -5.41 -5.72
CA SER A 160 2.58 -6.59 -4.90
C SER A 160 1.46 -6.32 -3.88
N ASP A 161 1.50 -5.16 -3.21
CA ASP A 161 0.45 -4.73 -2.27
C ASP A 161 -0.89 -4.55 -2.98
N LEU A 162 -0.91 -3.96 -4.18
CA LEU A 162 -2.11 -3.81 -5.01
C LEU A 162 -2.70 -5.16 -5.42
N GLN A 163 -1.85 -6.12 -5.82
CA GLN A 163 -2.28 -7.47 -6.15
C GLN A 163 -2.89 -8.18 -4.93
N GLY A 164 -2.29 -8.00 -3.75
CA GLY A 164 -2.83 -8.49 -2.48
C GLY A 164 -4.17 -7.87 -2.14
N TYR A 165 -4.31 -6.54 -2.29
CA TYR A 165 -5.56 -5.82 -2.06
C TYR A 165 -6.68 -6.31 -2.98
N ILE A 166 -6.42 -6.49 -4.27
CA ILE A 166 -7.39 -7.05 -5.23
C ILE A 166 -7.80 -8.46 -4.83
N THR A 167 -6.85 -9.29 -4.40
CA THR A 167 -7.13 -10.66 -3.95
C THR A 167 -8.06 -10.65 -2.72
N CYS A 168 -7.83 -9.73 -1.77
CA CYS A 168 -8.72 -9.53 -0.62
C CYS A 168 -10.11 -9.07 -1.05
N LEU A 169 -10.23 -8.11 -1.99
CA LEU A 169 -11.53 -7.67 -2.50
C LEU A 169 -12.28 -8.81 -3.19
N GLN A 170 -11.60 -9.57 -4.05
CA GLN A 170 -12.18 -10.73 -4.72
C GLN A 170 -12.67 -11.75 -3.69
N SER A 171 -11.90 -11.90 -2.61
CA SER A 171 -12.26 -12.80 -1.54
C SER A 171 -13.48 -12.39 -0.74
N ASN A 172 -13.51 -11.13 -0.35
CA ASN A 172 -14.62 -10.55 0.39
C ASN A 172 -15.92 -10.63 -0.41
N LYS A 173 -15.87 -10.43 -1.73
CA LYS A 173 -17.02 -10.61 -2.62
C LYS A 173 -17.52 -12.04 -2.67
N GLN A 174 -16.64 -13.04 -2.65
CA GLN A 174 -17.10 -14.43 -2.54
C GLN A 174 -17.78 -14.67 -1.18
N PHE A 175 -17.21 -14.18 -0.08
CA PHE A 175 -17.83 -14.36 1.24
C PHE A 175 -19.21 -13.69 1.34
N SER A 176 -19.43 -12.56 0.66
CA SER A 176 -20.74 -11.90 0.64
C SER A 176 -21.77 -12.60 -0.26
N THR A 177 -21.32 -13.22 -1.36
CA THR A 177 -22.19 -13.88 -2.37
C THR A 177 -22.41 -15.37 -2.11
N SER A 178 -21.46 -16.06 -1.49
CA SER A 178 -21.51 -17.51 -1.30
C SER A 178 -22.57 -17.93 -0.27
N GLY A 179 -23.17 -19.10 -0.50
CA GLY A 179 -24.01 -19.80 0.49
C GLY A 179 -23.31 -20.04 1.84
N MET A 180 -22.00 -19.78 1.96
CA MET A 180 -21.27 -19.76 3.23
C MET A 180 -21.83 -18.73 4.22
N ARG A 181 -22.49 -17.65 3.78
CA ARG A 181 -23.20 -16.77 4.72
C ARG A 181 -24.31 -17.50 5.46
N GLY A 182 -25.04 -18.39 4.78
CA GLY A 182 -26.04 -19.26 5.42
C GLY A 182 -25.41 -20.21 6.45
N GLU A 183 -24.22 -20.72 6.16
CA GLU A 183 -23.46 -21.57 7.09
C GLU A 183 -22.86 -20.79 8.26
N ILE A 184 -22.36 -19.57 8.03
CA ILE A 184 -21.86 -18.64 9.05
C ILE A 184 -23.03 -18.21 9.94
N ASP A 185 -24.13 -17.72 9.39
CA ASP A 185 -25.33 -17.35 10.16
C ASP A 185 -25.88 -18.56 10.94
N SER A 186 -25.84 -19.76 10.34
CA SER A 186 -26.19 -21.02 11.02
C SER A 186 -25.23 -21.37 12.15
N TYR A 187 -23.92 -21.16 11.97
CA TYR A 187 -22.90 -21.37 13.00
C TYR A 187 -23.09 -20.38 14.17
N PHE A 188 -23.24 -19.08 13.89
CA PHE A 188 -23.45 -18.06 14.92
C PHE A 188 -24.75 -18.30 15.70
N ARG A 189 -25.84 -18.68 15.01
CA ARG A 189 -27.09 -19.12 15.66
C ARG A 189 -26.90 -20.37 16.52
N ARG A 190 -26.20 -21.40 16.04
CA ARG A 190 -25.90 -22.62 16.81
C ARG A 190 -25.04 -22.37 18.04
N MET A 191 -24.12 -21.41 17.96
CA MET A 191 -23.20 -21.05 19.04
C MET A 191 -23.77 -20.00 20.00
N GLY A 192 -24.99 -19.50 19.76
CA GLY A 192 -25.60 -18.44 20.59
C GLY A 192 -24.84 -17.12 20.54
N LEU A 193 -24.06 -16.89 19.48
CA LEU A 193 -23.25 -15.69 19.30
C LEU A 193 -24.09 -14.56 18.66
N PRO A 194 -23.82 -13.28 19.01
CA PRO A 194 -24.47 -12.16 18.35
C PRO A 194 -24.15 -12.19 16.85
N GLU A 195 -25.15 -11.86 16.03
CA GLU A 195 -24.97 -11.85 14.58
C GLU A 195 -23.81 -10.94 14.17
N PRO A 196 -22.94 -11.38 13.24
CA PRO A 196 -21.83 -10.57 12.77
C PRO A 196 -22.34 -9.25 12.19
N GLN A 197 -21.67 -8.13 12.46
CA GLN A 197 -22.08 -6.82 11.93
C GLN A 197 -22.06 -6.75 10.39
N PHE A 198 -21.33 -7.65 9.73
CA PHE A 198 -21.35 -7.86 8.29
C PHE A 198 -22.71 -8.39 7.77
N SER A 199 -23.61 -8.85 8.66
CA SER A 199 -24.96 -9.31 8.30
C SER A 199 -25.89 -8.20 7.79
N LYS A 200 -25.47 -6.93 7.87
CA LYS A 200 -26.26 -5.81 7.31
C LYS A 200 -25.87 -5.41 5.89
N ALA A 201 -24.78 -5.97 5.33
CA ALA A 201 -24.43 -5.74 3.94
C ALA A 201 -25.47 -6.42 3.03
N HIS A 202 -25.93 -5.69 2.00
CA HIS A 202 -26.90 -6.14 1.01
C HIS A 202 -26.54 -7.54 0.50
N ILE A 203 -27.52 -8.44 0.52
CA ILE A 203 -27.39 -9.78 -0.07
C ILE A 203 -27.28 -9.55 -1.57
N GLN A 204 -26.09 -9.72 -2.16
CA GLN A 204 -26.01 -10.00 -3.59
C GLN A 204 -26.41 -11.46 -3.79
N ASP A 205 -27.26 -11.74 -4.77
CA ASP A 205 -27.60 -13.12 -5.15
C ASP A 205 -26.32 -13.93 -5.41
N TYR A 206 -26.34 -15.20 -4.99
CA TYR A 206 -25.22 -16.11 -5.22
C TYR A 206 -24.92 -16.19 -6.72
N ASP A 207 -23.74 -15.73 -7.11
CA ASP A 207 -23.23 -15.84 -8.48
C ASP A 207 -22.25 -17.02 -8.60
N PRO A 208 -22.71 -18.18 -9.10
CA PRO A 208 -21.84 -19.34 -9.31
C PRO A 208 -20.77 -19.11 -10.39
N SER A 209 -20.88 -18.05 -11.20
CA SER A 209 -19.91 -17.70 -12.23
C SER A 209 -18.74 -16.84 -11.69
N TYR A 210 -18.82 -16.40 -10.43
CA TYR A 210 -17.79 -15.58 -9.82
C TYR A 210 -16.53 -16.40 -9.47
N ASN A 211 -15.50 -16.29 -10.30
CA ASN A 211 -14.17 -16.80 -9.97
C ASN A 211 -13.51 -15.96 -8.84
N TYR A 212 -13.29 -16.61 -7.69
CA TYR A 212 -12.65 -16.07 -6.49
C TYR A 212 -11.22 -15.59 -6.70
N PHE A 213 -10.46 -16.27 -7.56
CA PHE A 213 -9.09 -15.89 -7.91
C PHE A 213 -9.04 -15.61 -9.39
N ASP A 214 -9.62 -14.48 -9.80
CA ASP A 214 -9.49 -14.01 -11.17
C ASP A 214 -8.07 -13.48 -11.39
N LYS A 215 -7.13 -14.42 -11.55
CA LYS A 215 -5.72 -14.16 -11.80
C LYS A 215 -5.56 -13.38 -13.10
N SER A 216 -6.41 -13.61 -14.10
CA SER A 216 -6.37 -12.86 -15.36
C SER A 216 -6.68 -11.37 -15.14
N TYR A 217 -7.65 -11.03 -14.28
CA TYR A 217 -7.88 -9.64 -13.89
C TYR A 217 -6.68 -9.05 -13.13
N ASN A 218 -6.14 -9.78 -12.15
CA ASN A 218 -4.99 -9.33 -11.36
C ASN A 218 -3.74 -9.10 -12.24
N ASP A 219 -3.43 -10.05 -13.14
CA ASP A 219 -2.35 -9.94 -14.12
C ASP A 219 -2.56 -8.73 -15.05
N SER A 220 -3.81 -8.44 -15.43
CA SER A 220 -4.14 -7.29 -16.27
C SER A 220 -3.91 -5.96 -15.55
N VAL A 221 -4.30 -5.85 -14.27
CA VAL A 221 -4.01 -4.68 -13.44
C VAL A 221 -2.50 -4.46 -13.34
N ASN A 222 -1.74 -5.52 -13.04
CA ASN A 222 -0.30 -5.44 -12.93
C ASN A 222 0.37 -5.00 -14.25
N SER A 223 -0.05 -5.57 -15.38
CA SER A 223 0.46 -5.19 -16.71
C SER A 223 0.18 -3.72 -17.01
N ILE A 224 -1.04 -3.23 -16.76
CA ILE A 224 -1.40 -1.83 -16.99
C ILE A 224 -0.50 -0.88 -16.19
N MET A 225 -0.25 -1.19 -14.92
CA MET A 225 0.61 -0.35 -14.08
C MET A 225 2.07 -0.35 -14.57
N ILE A 226 2.60 -1.52 -14.92
CA ILE A 226 3.96 -1.65 -15.49
C ILE A 226 4.08 -0.85 -16.79
N ASP A 227 3.11 -0.99 -17.69
CA ASP A 227 3.10 -0.30 -18.98
C ASP A 227 2.97 1.22 -18.81
N ALA A 228 2.12 1.67 -17.88
CA ALA A 228 1.98 3.08 -17.55
C ALA A 228 3.29 3.68 -17.02
N ARG A 229 3.97 2.99 -16.09
CA ARG A 229 5.27 3.40 -15.56
C ARG A 229 6.31 3.46 -16.67
N ASN A 230 6.43 2.41 -17.47
CA ASN A 230 7.42 2.33 -18.54
C ASN A 230 7.19 3.43 -19.60
N SER A 231 5.92 3.70 -19.95
CA SER A 231 5.58 4.81 -20.84
C SER A 231 5.98 6.15 -20.22
N PHE A 232 5.77 6.34 -18.91
CA PHE A 232 6.23 7.54 -18.20
C PHE A 232 7.74 7.71 -18.24
N LEU A 233 8.50 6.67 -17.91
CA LEU A 233 9.97 6.71 -17.97
C LEU A 233 10.49 6.99 -19.38
N GLY A 234 9.80 6.48 -20.41
CA GLY A 234 10.13 6.77 -21.81
C GLY A 234 9.87 8.22 -22.25
N MET A 235 8.95 8.94 -21.59
CA MET A 235 8.58 10.31 -21.97
C MET A 235 9.14 11.40 -21.06
N VAL A 236 9.53 11.09 -19.82
CA VAL A 236 9.90 12.08 -18.80
C VAL A 236 11.10 12.95 -19.20
N HIS A 237 11.99 12.43 -20.05
CA HIS A 237 13.15 13.15 -20.56
C HIS A 237 12.88 13.92 -21.86
N SER A 238 11.66 13.84 -22.41
CA SER A 238 11.30 14.55 -23.64
C SER A 238 11.01 16.03 -23.38
N SER A 239 11.32 16.89 -24.35
CA SER A 239 11.01 18.32 -24.29
C SER A 239 9.52 18.64 -24.18
N ASN A 240 8.68 17.68 -24.55
CA ASN A 240 7.22 17.82 -24.52
C ASN A 240 6.62 17.26 -23.21
N TYR A 241 7.47 16.87 -22.26
CA TYR A 241 7.01 16.35 -20.98
C TYR A 241 6.26 17.39 -20.15
N SER A 242 5.15 16.98 -19.55
CA SER A 242 4.36 17.75 -18.60
C SER A 242 3.83 16.82 -17.52
N LYS A 243 3.81 17.33 -16.27
CA LYS A 243 3.30 16.59 -15.12
C LYS A 243 1.83 16.20 -15.36
N GLY A 244 1.48 14.95 -15.04
CA GLY A 244 0.18 14.33 -15.26
C GLY A 244 0.12 13.47 -16.53
N MET A 245 1.15 13.44 -17.35
CA MET A 245 1.15 12.59 -18.54
C MET A 245 1.21 11.10 -18.20
N GLY A 246 1.92 10.69 -17.14
CA GLY A 246 1.96 9.29 -16.71
C GLY A 246 0.57 8.80 -16.31
N LEU A 247 -0.12 9.59 -15.49
CA LEU A 247 -1.53 9.37 -15.13
C LEU A 247 -2.46 9.35 -16.35
N SER A 248 -2.26 10.26 -17.30
CA SER A 248 -3.06 10.31 -18.54
C SER A 248 -2.89 9.06 -19.39
N HIS A 249 -1.67 8.50 -19.45
CA HIS A 249 -1.41 7.25 -20.16
C HIS A 249 -2.01 6.05 -19.43
N LEU A 250 -1.90 5.99 -18.09
CA LEU A 250 -2.56 4.99 -17.27
C LEU A 250 -4.06 4.92 -17.57
N ILE A 251 -4.75 6.06 -17.55
CA ILE A 251 -6.20 6.13 -17.81
C ILE A 251 -6.54 5.56 -19.20
N LYS A 252 -5.72 5.84 -20.21
CA LYS A 252 -5.91 5.27 -21.57
C LYS A 252 -5.76 3.75 -21.58
N LEU A 253 -4.75 3.22 -20.89
CA LEU A 253 -4.54 1.77 -20.79
C LEU A 253 -5.70 1.09 -20.06
N MET A 254 -6.16 1.65 -18.95
CA MET A 254 -7.33 1.17 -18.20
C MET A 254 -8.59 1.15 -19.09
N ASN A 255 -8.86 2.23 -19.81
CA ASN A 255 -10.06 2.36 -20.64
C ASN A 255 -10.02 1.52 -21.94
N SER A 256 -8.87 0.98 -22.32
CA SER A 256 -8.72 0.14 -23.52
C SER A 256 -8.56 -1.35 -23.19
N ASN A 257 -8.31 -1.70 -21.94
CA ASN A 257 -8.11 -3.09 -21.52
C ASN A 257 -9.45 -3.74 -21.15
N VAL A 258 -9.97 -4.58 -22.05
CA VAL A 258 -11.25 -5.29 -21.88
C VAL A 258 -11.27 -6.13 -20.60
N LYS A 259 -10.18 -6.86 -20.30
CA LYS A 259 -10.10 -7.72 -19.10
C LYS A 259 -10.17 -6.90 -17.82
N PHE A 260 -9.52 -5.73 -17.81
CA PHE A 260 -9.61 -4.80 -16.69
C PHE A 260 -11.03 -4.28 -16.52
N ILE A 261 -11.66 -3.79 -17.59
CA ILE A 261 -13.02 -3.25 -17.54
C ILE A 261 -14.03 -4.30 -17.05
N GLU A 262 -13.99 -5.50 -17.63
CA GLU A 262 -14.86 -6.60 -17.26
C GLU A 262 -14.59 -7.08 -15.84
N GLY A 263 -13.32 -7.22 -15.44
CA GLY A 263 -12.94 -7.65 -14.10
C GLY A 263 -13.30 -6.64 -13.02
N THR A 264 -13.11 -5.33 -13.27
CA THR A 264 -13.55 -4.26 -12.37
C THR A 264 -15.07 -4.26 -12.23
N LYS A 265 -15.80 -4.34 -13.35
CA LYS A 265 -17.27 -4.44 -13.32
C LYS A 265 -17.71 -5.67 -12.52
N LYS A 266 -17.11 -6.83 -12.77
CA LYS A 266 -17.40 -8.07 -12.05
C LYS A 266 -17.06 -7.97 -10.57
N LEU A 267 -16.01 -7.25 -10.18
CA LEU A 267 -15.60 -7.10 -8.78
C LEU A 267 -16.54 -6.15 -8.01
N PHE A 268 -17.05 -5.10 -8.63
CA PHE A 268 -17.87 -4.07 -7.98
C PHE A 268 -19.37 -4.11 -8.33
N SER A 269 -19.82 -5.13 -9.09
CA SER A 269 -21.25 -5.37 -9.40
C SER A 269 -22.10 -5.89 -8.25
#